data_AF-A0A3M1XPP7-F1
#
_entry.id   AF-A0A3M1XPP7-F1
#
_cell.length_a   1.000
_cell.length_b   1.000
_cell.length_c   1.000
_cell.angle_alpha   90.00
_cell.angle_beta   90.00
_cell.angle_gamma   90.00
#
_symmetry.space_group_name_H-M   'P 1'
#
loop_
_entity.id
_entity.type
_entity.pdbx_description
1 polymer ?
#
loop_
_entity_poly.entity_id
_entity_poly.type
_entity_poly.pdbx_seq_one_letter_code
_entity_poly.pdbx_strand_id
1 'polypeptide(L)' 'MAGHSKWANIRYRKERQDAKRGKIFTKLIKEITIAARMGGGDPESNPRLRTAIQNAKAANMPMKNIENAIKKGTGELP' A
#
# COMPACT_ATOMS: atom_id res chain seq x y z
N MET A 1 -30.00 5.85 24.11
CA MET A 1 -29.21 7.00 23.63
C MET A 1 -27.72 6.67 23.67
N ALA A 2 -27.06 6.49 22.52
CA ALA A 2 -25.60 6.35 22.41
C ALA A 2 -24.88 7.72 22.49
N GLY A 3 -25.30 8.57 23.44
CA GLY A 3 -24.84 9.96 23.52
C GLY A 3 -23.39 10.11 24.01
N HIS A 4 -22.97 9.26 24.95
CA HIS A 4 -21.66 9.39 25.63
C HIS A 4 -20.57 8.46 25.05
N SER A 5 -20.94 7.47 24.24
CA SER A 5 -20.05 6.47 23.65
C SER A 5 -19.86 6.61 22.13
N LYS A 6 -20.44 7.67 21.53
CA LYS A 6 -20.33 7.95 20.08
C LYS A 6 -18.87 8.01 19.63
N TRP A 7 -18.01 8.69 20.39
CA TRP A 7 -16.58 8.76 20.07
C TRP A 7 -15.90 7.39 20.17
N ALA A 8 -16.15 6.63 21.24
CA ALA A 8 -15.56 5.30 21.43
C ALA A 8 -15.96 4.34 20.29
N ASN A 9 -17.22 4.33 19.88
CA ASN A 9 -17.69 3.52 18.77
C ASN A 9 -17.07 3.94 17.42
N ILE A 10 -16.93 5.26 17.17
CA ILE A 10 -16.23 5.77 15.98
C ILE A 10 -14.76 5.34 15.99
N ARG A 11 -14.09 5.46 17.15
CA ARG A 11 -12.70 5.04 17.34
C ARG A 11 -12.52 3.57 17.02
N TYR A 12 -13.27 2.66 17.65
CA TYR A 12 -13.12 1.22 17.40
C TYR A 12 -13.43 0.84 15.94
N ARG A 13 -14.43 1.49 15.32
CA ARG A 13 -14.72 1.27 13.90
C ARG A 13 -13.56 1.71 13.02
N LYS A 14 -12.99 2.89 13.31
CA LYS A 14 -11.84 3.43 12.58
C LYS A 14 -10.60 2.55 12.75
N GLU A 15 -10.27 2.13 13.97
CA GLU A 15 -9.15 1.23 14.25
C GLU A 15 -9.25 -0.08 13.47
N ARG A 16 -10.45 -0.69 13.41
CA ARG A 16 -10.67 -1.92 12.61
C ARG A 16 -10.50 -1.67 11.11
N GLN A 17 -10.92 -0.51 10.60
CA GLN A 17 -10.75 -0.15 9.19
C GLN A 17 -9.29 0.12 8.86
N ASP A 18 -8.57 0.83 9.74
CA ASP A 18 -7.16 1.14 9.58
C ASP A 18 -6.31 -0.13 9.66
N ALA A 19 -6.62 -1.07 10.55
CA ALA A 19 -5.98 -2.38 10.61
C ALA A 19 -6.18 -3.20 9.33
N LYS A 20 -7.37 -3.16 8.73
CA LYS A 20 -7.63 -3.80 7.43
C LYS A 20 -6.84 -3.12 6.31
N ARG A 21 -6.82 -1.79 6.27
CA ARG A 21 -6.05 -1.01 5.28
C ARG A 21 -4.55 -1.29 5.40
N GLY A 22 -4.01 -1.35 6.61
CA GLY A 22 -2.61 -1.69 6.87
C GLY A 22 -2.23 -3.05 6.27
N LYS A 23 -3.06 -4.09 6.47
CA LYS A 23 -2.83 -5.42 5.85
C LYS A 23 -2.82 -5.37 4.32
N ILE A 24 -3.71 -4.59 3.71
CA ILE A 24 -3.75 -4.41 2.25
C ILE A 24 -2.47 -3.71 1.79
N PHE A 25 -2.04 -2.65 2.47
CA PHE A 25 -0.84 -1.91 2.13
C PHE A 25 0.42 -2.79 2.21
N THR A 26 0.56 -3.62 3.24
CA THR A 26 1.70 -4.55 3.35
C THR A 26 1.75 -5.54 2.19
N LYS A 27 0.59 -6.05 1.73
CA LYS A 27 0.53 -6.97 0.58
C LYS A 27 0.96 -6.27 -0.71
N LEU A 28 0.42 -5.07 -0.95
CA LEU A 28 0.74 -4.27 -2.13
C LEU A 28 2.21 -3.85 -2.18
N ILE A 29 2.79 -3.44 -1.04
CA ILE A 29 4.23 -3.10 -0.96
C ILE A 29 5.08 -4.31 -1.34
N LYS A 30 4.78 -5.50 -0.78
CA LYS A 30 5.50 -6.72 -1.13
C LYS A 30 5.39 -7.05 -2.62
N GLU A 31 4.20 -6.91 -3.20
CA GLU A 31 3.95 -7.16 -4.62
C GLU A 31 4.75 -6.20 -5.51
N ILE A 32 4.75 -4.90 -5.20
CA ILE A 32 5.53 -3.87 -5.91
C ILE A 32 7.03 -4.17 -5.81
N THR A 33 7.54 -4.46 -4.60
CA THR A 33 8.96 -4.76 -4.40
C THR A 33 9.40 -6.02 -5.14
N ILE A 34 8.59 -7.08 -5.15
CA ILE A 34 8.90 -8.31 -5.91
C ILE A 34 8.85 -8.03 -7.42
N ALA A 35 7.85 -7.30 -7.90
CA ALA A 35 7.75 -6.94 -9.31
C ALA A 35 8.96 -6.10 -9.77
N ALA A 36 9.35 -5.10 -8.98
CA ALA A 36 10.50 -4.24 -9.24
C ALA A 36 11.82 -5.03 -9.20
N ARG A 37 11.96 -6.01 -8.29
CA ARG A 37 13.15 -6.87 -8.22
C ARG A 37 13.29 -7.80 -9.43
N MET A 38 12.19 -8.30 -9.98
CA MET A 38 12.22 -9.24 -11.11
C MET A 38 12.38 -8.56 -12.47
N GLY A 39 11.76 -7.39 -12.67
CA GLY A 39 11.66 -6.75 -13.97
C GLY A 39 12.18 -5.32 -14.03
N GLY A 40 12.92 -4.87 -13.01
CA GLY A 40 13.40 -3.49 -12.92
C GLY A 40 12.35 -2.50 -12.42
N GLY A 41 12.80 -1.30 -12.06
CA GLY A 41 11.99 -0.25 -11.44
C GLY A 41 11.13 0.58 -12.40
N ASP A 42 11.18 0.29 -13.69
CA ASP A 42 10.44 1.03 -14.71
C ASP A 42 9.07 0.38 -14.99
N PRO A 43 7.94 1.08 -14.73
CA PRO A 43 6.60 0.56 -14.98
C PRO A 43 6.26 0.38 -16.46
N GLU A 44 6.97 1.05 -17.38
CA GLU A 44 6.68 0.93 -18.81
C GLU A 44 7.20 -0.39 -19.38
N SER A 45 8.41 -0.79 -18.97
CA SER A 45 9.03 -2.06 -19.34
C SER A 45 8.56 -3.27 -18.53
N ASN A 46 7.87 -3.06 -17.40
CA ASN A 46 7.39 -4.13 -16.51
C ASN A 46 5.87 -4.09 -16.30
N PRO A 47 5.09 -4.88 -17.08
CA PRO A 47 3.64 -4.95 -16.96
C PRO A 47 3.15 -5.33 -15.55
N ARG A 48 3.88 -6.20 -14.86
CA ARG A 48 3.53 -6.63 -13.50
C ARG A 48 3.66 -5.49 -12.49
N LEU A 49 4.70 -4.67 -12.64
CA LEU A 49 4.89 -3.47 -11.83
C LEU A 49 3.80 -2.44 -12.12
N ARG A 50 3.42 -2.25 -13.39
CA ARG A 50 2.32 -1.35 -13.78
C ARG A 50 1.01 -1.72 -13.09
N THR A 51 0.61 -3.00 -13.13
CA THR A 51 -0.62 -3.47 -12.48
C THR A 51 -0.54 -3.33 -10.95
N ALA A 52 0.60 -3.64 -10.34
CA ALA A 52 0.80 -3.47 -8.89
C ALA A 52 0.67 -1.99 -8.45
N ILE A 53 1.19 -1.06 -9.25
CA ILE A 53 1.05 0.39 -9.02
C ILE A 53 -0.41 0.83 -9.16
N GLN A 54 -1.13 0.35 -10.18
CA GLN A 54 -2.55 0.65 -10.36
C GLN A 54 -3.39 0.16 -9.17
N ASN A 55 -3.14 -1.06 -8.70
CA ASN A 55 -3.79 -1.62 -7.52
C ASN A 55 -3.49 -0.80 -6.25
N ALA A 56 -2.25 -0.32 -6.10
CA ALA A 56 -1.88 0.54 -4.98
C ALA A 56 -2.57 1.92 -5.04
N LYS A 57 -2.68 2.51 -6.22
CA LYS A 57 -3.44 3.76 -6.43
C LYS A 57 -4.93 3.57 -6.13
N ALA A 58 -5.54 2.46 -6.58
CA ALA A 58 -6.92 2.12 -6.28
C ALA A 58 -7.18 1.95 -4.77
N ALA A 59 -6.18 1.49 -4.01
CA ALA A 59 -6.24 1.39 -2.57
C ALA A 59 -5.98 2.73 -1.82
N ASN A 60 -5.83 3.86 -2.55
CA ASN A 60 -5.43 5.16 -2.02
C ASN A 60 -4.08 5.13 -1.28
N MET A 61 -3.13 4.31 -1.75
CA MET A 61 -1.77 4.32 -1.21
C MET A 61 -1.05 5.63 -1.62
N PRO A 62 -0.39 6.33 -0.69
CA PRO A 62 0.40 7.51 -1.02
C PRO A 62 1.53 7.19 -2.02
N MET A 63 1.76 8.10 -2.97
CA MET A 63 2.77 7.93 -4.03
C MET A 63 4.18 7.70 -3.46
N LYS A 64 4.54 8.40 -2.37
CA LYS A 64 5.80 8.20 -1.63
C LYS A 64 6.02 6.74 -1.19
N ASN A 65 4.97 6.02 -0.80
CA ASN A 65 5.09 4.63 -0.37
C ASN A 65 5.31 3.69 -1.56
N ILE A 66 4.69 4.00 -2.70
CA ILE A 66 4.87 3.25 -3.95
C ILE A 66 6.31 3.43 -4.44
N GLU A 67 6.80 4.67 -4.52
CA GLU A 67 8.18 4.98 -4.91
C GLU A 67 9.20 4.30 -3.99
N ASN A 68 9.00 4.36 -2.66
CA ASN A 68 9.86 3.68 -1.71
C ASN A 68 9.87 2.16 -1.92
N ALA A 69 8.72 1.55 -2.23
CA ALA A 69 8.63 0.12 -2.50
C ALA A 69 9.34 -0.29 -3.80
N ILE A 70 9.30 0.57 -4.83
CA ILE A 70 10.04 0.39 -6.09
C ILE A 70 11.54 0.49 -5.84
N LYS A 71 11.98 1.57 -5.19
CA LYS A 71 13.41 1.80 -4.85
C LYS A 71 13.99 0.68 -3.99
N LYS A 72 13.19 0.15 -3.04
CA LYS A 72 13.56 -1.02 -2.24
C LYS A 72 13.67 -2.30 -3.10
N GLY A 73 12.85 -2.41 -4.15
CA GLY A 73 12.91 -3.53 -5.10
C GLY A 73 14.11 -3.44 -6.05
N THR A 74 14.51 -2.24 -6.45
CA THR A 74 15.70 -2.00 -7.31
C THR A 74 17.01 -1.99 -6.55
N GLY A 75 16.97 -1.96 -5.21
CA GLY A 75 18.17 -1.94 -4.36
C GLY A 75 18.75 -0.54 -4.13
N GLU A 76 18.04 0.52 -4.55
CA GLU A 76 18.41 1.91 -4.26
C GLU A 76 18.18 2.30 -2.79
N LEU A 77 17.37 1.53 -2.08
CA LEU A 77 17.14 1.67 -0.64
C LEU A 77 17.34 0.32 0.08
N PRO A 78 18.01 0.29 1.24
CA PRO A 78 18.16 -0.92 2.06
C PRO A 78 16.82 -1.49 2.58
#